data_AF-A0A956H1K1-F1
#
_entry.id   AF-A0A956H1K1-F1
#
_cell.length_a   1.000
_cell.length_b   1.000
_cell.length_c   1.000
_cell.angle_alpha   90.00
_cell.angle_beta   90.00
_cell.angle_gamma   90.00
#
_symmetry.space_group_name_H-M   'P 1'
#
loop_
_entity.id
_entity.type
_entity.pdbx_description
1 polymer ?
#
loop_
_entity_poly.entity_id
_entity_poly.type
_entity_poly.pdbx_seq_one_letter_code
_entity_poly.pdbx_strand_id
1 'polypeptide(L)'
;MALLVASRSSSSRQKPSETSLAPGAAVAILVWFTIFPLFMIELGLLTRAILDGRWFDAAWAGFFSSLSALVLFPGPIVRGLLIPLGLPRLTWALSRLSFWTWRRDVRGGAVVSAALAAMRTKDGPSPELLRWIEQRREVPPPGTVRWRLGGAGIVATGFMAAARGDRAEARRLLSSAGELAGPTWPPQAIELAWEWLCAEAIERGAWREVELLARTAPSPTATTELLGAIAARLTGIAPLPNDMLLRWRWFAAPHRLRTRPLLLRALAAPATARPKAKEHSIPEPPQLPERDSLRFALGLHAFTLGRDPQEIGQGELARLASAWDRAFGDPDLDRLLLERGLALGAKRTAEAKQALRDQVHDDLLALVRAAGLELHQLADDSELLGRAARELHSQLLDGLETATSALEARVSARRELPAIDEWHSFLAIREQYAEAAALGGADLRRLAFQEVHGPLCSLAVWLWNERSERAVGNAMFQWLLAEAVIVDDAEAIRLQERNVKCGV
;
A
#
# COMPACT_ATOMS: atom_id res chain seq x y z
N MET A 1 6.82 -54.07 15.38
CA MET A 1 6.05 -54.86 14.40
C MET A 1 4.78 -54.11 14.08
N ALA A 2 4.56 -53.84 12.79
CA ALA A 2 3.30 -53.58 12.09
C ALA A 2 2.17 -52.79 12.80
N LEU A 3 1.83 -51.61 12.25
CA LEU A 3 0.53 -51.41 11.57
C LEU A 3 0.52 -50.10 10.78
N LEU A 4 0.67 -50.26 9.46
CA LEU A 4 0.44 -49.26 8.43
C LEU A 4 -1.07 -49.11 8.22
N VAL A 5 -1.60 -47.90 8.43
CA VAL A 5 -2.89 -47.49 7.88
C VAL A 5 -2.59 -46.63 6.65
N ALA A 6 -2.82 -47.23 5.48
CA ALA A 6 -2.68 -46.60 4.19
C ALA A 6 -3.90 -45.70 3.89
N SER A 7 -3.74 -44.39 4.02
CA SER A 7 -4.65 -43.44 3.38
C SER A 7 -4.22 -43.27 1.91
N ARG A 8 -5.00 -43.87 1.00
CA ARG A 8 -4.92 -43.63 -0.45
C ARG A 8 -5.15 -42.15 -0.73
N SER A 9 -4.08 -41.37 -0.94
CA SER A 9 -4.19 -40.10 -1.63
C SER A 9 -4.43 -40.38 -3.10
N SER A 10 -5.58 -39.94 -3.61
CA SER A 10 -5.85 -39.90 -5.05
C SER A 10 -4.95 -38.82 -5.67
N SER A 11 -3.74 -39.23 -6.04
CA SER A 11 -2.89 -38.52 -6.99
C SER A 11 -3.66 -38.40 -8.31
N SER A 12 -4.42 -37.32 -8.47
CA SER A 12 -4.88 -36.89 -9.78
C SER A 12 -3.62 -36.58 -10.60
N ARG A 13 -3.31 -37.45 -11.56
CA ARG A 13 -2.32 -37.16 -12.60
C ARG A 13 -2.80 -35.92 -13.35
N GLN A 14 -2.34 -34.74 -12.94
CA GLN A 14 -2.36 -33.57 -13.80
C GLN A 14 -1.58 -33.97 -15.06
N LYS A 15 -2.30 -34.21 -16.16
CA LYS A 15 -1.67 -34.32 -17.48
C LYS A 15 -0.82 -33.06 -17.63
N PRO A 16 0.48 -33.16 -17.98
CA PRO A 16 1.28 -31.99 -18.30
C PRO A 16 0.50 -31.25 -19.38
N SER A 17 -0.04 -30.08 -19.03
CA SER A 17 -0.73 -29.24 -20.00
C SER A 17 0.28 -28.95 -21.08
N GLU A 18 -0.01 -29.37 -22.31
CA GLU A 18 0.73 -28.95 -23.49
C GLU A 18 0.79 -27.43 -23.43
N THR A 19 1.97 -26.92 -23.10
CA THR A 19 2.21 -25.48 -22.96
C THR A 19 2.25 -24.95 -24.37
N SER A 20 1.07 -24.71 -24.93
CA SER A 20 0.98 -24.00 -26.20
C SER A 20 1.77 -22.71 -26.03
N LEU A 21 2.82 -22.56 -26.84
CA LEU A 21 3.63 -21.36 -26.86
C LEU A 21 2.66 -20.20 -27.04
N ALA A 22 2.57 -19.32 -26.03
CA ALA A 22 1.69 -18.17 -26.10
C ALA A 22 1.99 -17.44 -27.42
N PRO A 23 0.99 -17.03 -28.21
CA PRO A 23 1.22 -16.46 -29.54
C PRO A 23 2.26 -15.34 -29.57
N GLY A 24 2.35 -14.55 -28.49
CA GLY A 24 3.36 -13.51 -28.33
C GLY A 24 4.81 -14.01 -28.22
N ALA A 25 5.04 -15.21 -27.67
CA ALA A 25 6.37 -15.80 -27.58
C ALA A 25 6.90 -16.19 -28.98
N ALA A 26 6.04 -16.75 -29.83
CA ALA A 26 6.41 -17.10 -31.21
C ALA A 26 6.76 -15.83 -32.02
N VAL A 27 5.96 -14.76 -31.90
CA VAL A 27 6.27 -13.46 -32.54
C VAL A 27 7.57 -12.88 -32.00
N ALA A 28 7.79 -12.92 -30.69
CA ALA A 28 9.01 -12.41 -30.09
C ALA A 28 10.25 -13.18 -30.56
N ILE A 29 10.17 -14.51 -30.64
CA ILE A 29 11.21 -15.36 -31.21
C ILE A 29 11.48 -14.95 -32.66
N LEU A 30 10.44 -14.87 -33.50
CA LEU A 30 10.59 -14.47 -34.90
C LEU A 30 11.27 -13.10 -35.04
N VAL A 31 10.83 -12.11 -34.26
CA VAL A 31 11.43 -10.76 -34.24
C VAL A 31 12.91 -10.81 -33.87
N TRP A 32 13.28 -11.55 -32.82
CA TRP A 32 14.69 -11.66 -32.42
C TRP A 32 15.53 -12.40 -33.46
N PHE A 33 15.06 -13.51 -34.02
CA PHE A 33 15.83 -14.26 -35.01
C PHE A 33 15.97 -13.56 -36.37
N THR A 34 15.08 -12.62 -36.69
CA THR A 34 15.11 -11.89 -37.97
C THR A 34 15.75 -10.51 -37.83
N ILE A 35 15.30 -9.72 -36.87
CA ILE A 35 15.71 -8.31 -36.76
C ILE A 35 17.06 -8.17 -36.04
N PHE A 36 17.40 -9.06 -35.11
CA PHE A 36 18.69 -8.94 -34.40
C PHE A 36 19.91 -9.15 -35.30
N PRO A 37 19.98 -10.19 -36.17
CA PRO A 37 21.10 -10.31 -37.11
C PRO A 37 21.19 -9.12 -38.08
N LEU A 38 20.03 -8.63 -38.56
CA LEU A 38 19.98 -7.44 -39.41
C LEU A 38 20.55 -6.21 -38.69
N PHE A 39 20.14 -5.98 -37.43
CA PHE A 39 20.67 -4.91 -36.59
C PHE A 39 22.19 -4.99 -36.41
N MET A 40 22.75 -6.19 -36.24
CA MET A 40 24.20 -6.37 -36.13
C MET A 40 24.92 -6.03 -37.44
N ILE A 41 24.33 -6.35 -38.60
CA ILE A 41 24.86 -5.95 -39.92
C ILE A 41 24.81 -4.43 -40.08
N GLU A 42 23.68 -3.80 -39.75
CA GLU A 42 23.50 -2.35 -39.81
C GLU A 42 24.51 -1.61 -38.93
N LEU A 43 24.76 -2.11 -37.71
CA LEU A 43 25.76 -1.56 -36.80
C LEU A 43 27.20 -1.68 -37.35
N GLY A 44 27.50 -2.80 -38.03
CA GLY A 44 28.77 -3.01 -38.72
C GLY A 44 28.96 -2.04 -39.89
N LEU A 45 27.91 -1.83 -40.70
CA LEU A 45 27.91 -0.87 -41.81
C LEU A 45 28.07 0.57 -41.31
N LEU A 46 27.35 0.93 -40.25
CA LEU A 46 27.45 2.24 -39.60
C LEU A 46 28.89 2.51 -39.12
N THR A 47 29.47 1.55 -38.39
CA THR A 47 30.84 1.67 -37.86
C THR A 47 31.85 1.83 -39.00
N ARG A 48 31.72 1.03 -40.06
CA ARG A 48 32.59 1.11 -41.24
C ARG A 48 32.45 2.44 -41.97
N ALA A 49 31.23 2.92 -42.19
CA ALA A 49 31.00 4.20 -42.86
C ALA A 49 31.58 5.39 -42.07
N ILE A 50 31.50 5.36 -40.73
CA ILE A 50 32.14 6.36 -39.86
C ILE A 50 33.67 6.31 -40.01
N LEU A 51 34.27 5.12 -39.97
CA LEU A 51 35.73 4.94 -40.11
C LEU A 51 36.23 5.37 -41.50
N ASP A 52 35.45 5.14 -42.55
CA ASP A 52 35.77 5.52 -43.93
C ASP A 52 35.49 7.02 -44.22
N GLY A 53 34.94 7.80 -43.27
CA GLY A 53 34.54 9.20 -43.47
C GLY A 53 33.34 9.40 -44.39
N ARG A 54 32.54 8.35 -44.66
CA ARG A 54 31.36 8.38 -45.53
C ARG A 54 30.11 8.77 -44.74
N TRP A 55 30.00 10.06 -44.43
CA TRP A 55 28.95 10.58 -43.53
C TRP A 55 27.52 10.33 -44.01
N PHE A 56 27.26 10.35 -45.31
CA PHE A 56 25.92 10.06 -45.85
C PHE A 56 25.51 8.61 -45.61
N ASP A 57 26.40 7.66 -45.92
CA ASP A 57 26.19 6.22 -45.66
C ASP A 57 26.04 5.95 -44.16
N ALA A 58 26.84 6.64 -43.33
CA ALA A 58 26.73 6.56 -41.88
C ALA A 58 25.37 7.08 -41.37
N ALA A 59 24.88 8.21 -41.89
CA ALA A 59 23.56 8.73 -41.51
C ALA A 59 22.44 7.75 -41.88
N TRP A 60 22.50 7.14 -43.07
CA TRP A 60 21.53 6.16 -43.52
C TRP A 60 21.57 4.88 -42.67
N ALA A 61 22.76 4.29 -42.49
CA ALA A 61 22.94 3.11 -41.64
C ALA A 61 22.52 3.38 -40.19
N GLY A 62 22.79 4.59 -39.68
CA GLY A 62 22.37 5.03 -38.35
C GLY A 62 20.85 5.14 -38.21
N PHE A 63 20.15 5.62 -39.24
CA PHE A 63 18.69 5.66 -39.28
C PHE A 63 18.07 4.26 -39.19
N PHE A 64 18.52 3.31 -40.02
CA PHE A 64 18.03 1.93 -39.96
C PHE A 64 18.38 1.24 -38.64
N SER A 65 19.63 1.39 -38.17
CA SER A 65 20.05 0.87 -36.86
C SER A 65 19.15 1.39 -35.73
N SER A 66 18.76 2.67 -35.80
CA SER A 66 17.86 3.27 -34.80
C SER A 66 16.45 2.69 -34.86
N LEU A 67 15.93 2.43 -36.06
CA LEU A 67 14.63 1.78 -36.24
C LEU A 67 14.65 0.33 -35.72
N SER A 68 15.68 -0.44 -36.05
CA SER A 68 15.89 -1.79 -35.52
C SER A 68 16.05 -1.79 -33.99
N ALA A 69 16.80 -0.83 -33.44
CA ALA A 69 16.95 -0.69 -31.99
C ALA A 69 15.62 -0.36 -31.27
N LEU A 70 14.74 0.44 -31.87
CA LEU A 70 13.40 0.71 -31.34
C LEU A 70 12.56 -0.56 -31.19
N VAL A 71 12.71 -1.52 -32.10
CA VAL A 71 11.98 -2.79 -32.07
C VAL A 71 12.62 -3.81 -31.12
N LEU A 72 13.96 -3.91 -31.13
CA LEU A 72 14.70 -4.89 -30.32
C LEU A 72 14.83 -4.48 -28.85
N PHE A 73 14.99 -3.18 -28.57
CA PHE A 73 15.26 -2.63 -27.24
C PHE A 73 14.26 -1.54 -26.82
N PRO A 74 12.94 -1.76 -26.93
CA PRO A 74 11.95 -0.76 -26.54
C PRO A 74 12.02 -0.41 -25.05
N GLY A 75 12.35 -1.37 -24.19
CA GLY A 75 12.45 -1.17 -22.73
C GLY A 75 13.48 -0.10 -22.32
N PRO A 76 14.77 -0.24 -22.70
CA PRO A 76 15.79 0.77 -22.44
C PRO A 76 15.42 2.16 -22.97
N ILE A 77 14.84 2.25 -24.17
CA ILE A 77 14.44 3.54 -24.77
C ILE A 77 13.28 4.16 -23.99
N VAL A 78 12.26 3.38 -23.64
CA VAL A 78 11.14 3.83 -22.82
C VAL A 78 11.63 4.35 -21.46
N ARG A 79 12.49 3.61 -20.75
CA ARG A 79 12.96 3.98 -19.41
C ARG A 79 14.00 5.09 -19.39
N GLY A 80 14.93 5.07 -20.34
CA GLY A 80 16.05 6.01 -20.39
C GLY A 80 15.71 7.35 -21.03
N LEU A 81 14.74 7.36 -21.96
CA LEU A 81 14.41 8.54 -22.75
C LEU A 81 12.96 8.99 -22.57
N LEU A 82 11.98 8.14 -22.90
CA LEU A 82 10.58 8.60 -23.02
C LEU A 82 9.91 8.91 -21.68
N ILE A 83 10.13 8.10 -20.65
CA ILE A 83 9.61 8.33 -19.30
C ILE A 83 10.22 9.60 -18.69
N PRO A 84 11.55 9.80 -18.66
CA PRO A 84 12.15 11.03 -18.15
C PRO A 84 11.70 12.31 -18.88
N LEU A 85 11.42 12.21 -20.19
CA LEU A 85 10.91 13.32 -20.99
C LEU A 85 9.41 13.60 -20.79
N GLY A 86 8.69 12.76 -20.04
CA GLY A 86 7.26 12.94 -19.82
C GLY A 86 6.41 12.76 -21.09
N LEU A 87 6.73 11.77 -21.93
CA LEU A 87 6.04 11.50 -23.20
C LEU A 87 5.12 10.27 -23.11
N PRO A 88 3.94 10.35 -22.46
CA PRO A 88 3.12 9.18 -22.09
C PRO A 88 2.53 8.44 -23.29
N ARG A 89 2.07 9.14 -24.34
CA ARG A 89 1.48 8.51 -25.53
C ARG A 89 2.51 7.68 -26.31
N LEU A 90 3.71 8.23 -26.50
CA LEU A 90 4.83 7.53 -27.14
C LEU A 90 5.33 6.39 -26.27
N THR A 91 5.43 6.62 -24.95
CA THR A 91 5.78 5.59 -23.97
C THR A 91 4.83 4.40 -24.05
N TRP A 92 3.52 4.65 -24.08
CA TRP A 92 2.51 3.59 -24.26
C TRP A 92 2.73 2.82 -25.57
N ALA A 93 2.85 3.53 -26.69
CA ALA A 93 3.00 2.91 -28.01
C ALA A 93 4.23 2.02 -28.09
N LEU A 94 5.39 2.51 -27.63
CA LEU A 94 6.66 1.78 -27.68
C LEU A 94 6.71 0.64 -26.65
N SER A 95 6.11 0.82 -25.47
CA SER A 95 6.05 -0.24 -24.44
C SER A 95 5.29 -1.48 -24.90
N ARG A 96 4.38 -1.35 -25.88
CA ARG A 96 3.68 -2.49 -26.47
C ARG A 96 4.60 -3.44 -27.25
N LEU A 97 5.80 -2.98 -27.64
CA LEU A 97 6.81 -3.83 -28.26
C LEU A 97 7.65 -4.59 -27.20
N SER A 98 7.52 -4.26 -25.91
CA SER A 98 8.31 -4.85 -24.82
C SER A 98 7.73 -6.17 -24.31
N PHE A 99 7.51 -7.14 -25.21
CA PHE A 99 6.89 -8.44 -24.89
C PHE A 99 7.62 -9.21 -23.78
N TRP A 100 8.95 -9.13 -23.78
CA TRP A 100 9.81 -9.83 -22.82
C TRP A 100 9.78 -9.26 -21.41
N THR A 101 9.58 -7.95 -21.28
CA THR A 101 9.59 -7.23 -20.00
C THR A 101 8.27 -7.42 -19.27
N TRP A 102 7.16 -7.32 -19.99
CA TRP A 102 5.81 -7.29 -19.41
C TRP A 102 5.11 -8.65 -19.42
N ARG A 103 5.84 -9.74 -19.67
CA ARG A 103 5.38 -11.14 -19.82
C ARG A 103 3.96 -11.37 -19.31
N ARG A 104 3.08 -11.91 -20.17
CA ARG A 104 1.64 -12.20 -19.92
C ARG A 104 0.72 -10.98 -19.90
N ASP A 105 1.21 -9.75 -19.68
CA ASP A 105 0.38 -8.54 -19.72
C ASP A 105 1.12 -7.32 -20.30
N VAL A 106 1.42 -7.40 -21.60
CA VAL A 106 2.08 -6.34 -22.37
C VAL A 106 1.27 -5.05 -22.38
N ARG A 107 -0.06 -5.19 -22.39
CA ARG A 107 -0.96 -4.05 -22.42
C ARG A 107 -0.96 -3.30 -21.09
N GLY A 108 -1.17 -4.00 -19.98
CA GLY A 108 -1.10 -3.41 -18.64
C GLY A 108 0.26 -2.76 -18.41
N GLY A 109 1.34 -3.41 -18.82
CA GLY A 109 2.68 -2.84 -18.79
C GLY A 109 2.86 -1.53 -19.57
N ALA A 110 2.23 -1.42 -20.75
CA ALA A 110 2.21 -0.18 -21.51
C ALA A 110 1.41 0.93 -20.81
N VAL A 111 0.31 0.59 -20.13
CA VAL A 111 -0.48 1.55 -19.34
C VAL A 111 0.32 2.01 -18.11
N VAL A 112 0.99 1.10 -17.39
CA VAL A 112 1.90 1.43 -16.27
C VAL A 112 2.98 2.40 -16.71
N SER A 113 3.63 2.11 -17.84
CA SER A 113 4.70 2.97 -18.38
C SER A 113 4.17 4.36 -18.76
N ALA A 114 2.98 4.43 -19.36
CA ALA A 114 2.34 5.69 -19.70
C ALA A 114 1.99 6.52 -18.45
N ALA A 115 1.44 5.87 -17.41
CA ALA A 115 1.14 6.52 -16.13
C ALA A 115 2.41 7.04 -15.46
N LEU A 116 3.48 6.24 -15.45
CA LEU A 116 4.78 6.66 -14.91
C LEU A 116 5.39 7.83 -15.69
N ALA A 117 5.28 7.85 -17.03
CA ALA A 117 5.69 8.99 -17.84
C ALA A 117 4.84 10.24 -17.57
N ALA A 118 3.52 10.08 -17.35
CA ALA A 118 2.63 11.19 -17.03
C ALA A 118 3.03 11.91 -15.73
N MET A 119 3.56 11.18 -14.73
CA MET A 119 4.12 11.75 -13.50
C MET A 119 5.37 12.62 -13.72
N ARG A 120 6.04 12.50 -14.88
CA ARG A 120 7.25 13.26 -15.22
C ARG A 120 6.98 14.48 -16.09
N THR A 121 5.72 14.72 -16.44
CA THR A 121 5.31 15.94 -17.16
C THR A 121 5.57 17.16 -16.28
N LYS A 122 6.30 18.14 -16.80
CA LYS A 122 6.78 19.32 -16.05
C LYS A 122 5.64 20.13 -15.40
N ASP A 123 4.56 20.33 -16.13
CA ASP A 123 3.41 21.15 -15.70
C ASP A 123 2.29 20.31 -15.05
N GLY A 124 2.60 19.04 -14.71
CA GLY A 124 1.60 18.04 -14.36
C GLY A 124 0.85 17.49 -15.58
N PRO A 125 0.23 16.31 -15.46
CA PRO A 125 -0.55 15.73 -16.55
C PRO A 125 -1.90 16.45 -16.73
N SER A 126 -2.28 16.73 -17.98
CA SER A 126 -3.62 17.26 -18.24
C SER A 126 -4.71 16.23 -17.88
N PRO A 127 -5.92 16.67 -17.46
CA PRO A 127 -7.03 15.76 -17.17
C PRO A 127 -7.41 14.88 -18.38
N GLU A 128 -7.28 15.42 -19.59
CA GLU A 128 -7.52 14.68 -20.83
C GLU A 128 -6.52 13.55 -21.04
N LEU A 129 -5.24 13.78 -20.70
CA LEU A 129 -4.21 12.76 -20.77
C LEU A 129 -4.50 11.62 -19.78
N LEU A 130 -4.87 11.94 -18.54
CA LEU A 130 -5.21 10.93 -17.55
C LEU A 130 -6.44 10.11 -17.98
N ARG A 131 -7.48 10.78 -18.49
CA ARG A 131 -8.66 10.11 -19.07
C ARG A 131 -8.29 9.20 -20.23
N TRP A 132 -7.34 9.61 -21.07
CA TRP A 132 -6.83 8.77 -22.15
C TRP A 132 -6.13 7.52 -21.62
N ILE A 133 -5.30 7.62 -20.56
CA ILE A 133 -4.65 6.45 -19.94
C ILE A 133 -5.69 5.51 -19.33
N GLU A 134 -6.69 6.06 -18.63
CA GLU A 134 -7.79 5.32 -18.05
C GLU A 134 -8.60 4.55 -19.09
N GLN A 135 -8.98 5.18 -20.21
CA GLN A 135 -9.64 4.49 -21.32
C GLN A 135 -8.80 3.33 -21.87
N ARG A 136 -7.46 3.46 -21.91
CA ARG A 136 -6.58 2.37 -22.36
C ARG A 136 -6.49 1.21 -21.37
N ARG A 137 -6.64 1.49 -20.06
CA ARG A 137 -6.75 0.50 -18.98
C ARG A 137 -8.05 -0.30 -19.11
N GLU A 138 -9.19 0.39 -19.27
CA GLU A 138 -10.53 -0.23 -19.26
C GLU A 138 -10.84 -1.07 -20.50
N VAL A 139 -10.25 -0.73 -21.65
CA VAL A 139 -10.56 -1.50 -22.87
C VAL A 139 -10.06 -2.95 -22.68
N PRO A 140 -10.93 -3.95 -22.82
CA PRO A 140 -10.57 -5.33 -22.57
C PRO A 140 -9.49 -5.79 -23.56
N PRO A 141 -8.54 -6.63 -23.14
CA PRO A 141 -7.58 -7.20 -24.05
C PRO A 141 -8.28 -8.18 -25.04
N PRO A 142 -7.84 -8.23 -26.31
CA PRO A 142 -8.47 -9.08 -27.31
C PRO A 142 -8.27 -10.56 -27.00
N GLY A 143 -9.32 -11.37 -27.16
CA GLY A 143 -9.30 -12.82 -26.95
C GLY A 143 -9.79 -13.26 -25.57
N THR A 144 -9.59 -14.55 -25.24
CA THR A 144 -9.95 -15.16 -23.96
C THR A 144 -8.90 -14.83 -22.89
N VAL A 145 -8.75 -13.55 -22.56
CA VAL A 145 -7.78 -13.17 -21.53
C VAL A 145 -8.29 -13.60 -20.16
N ARG A 146 -7.34 -14.07 -19.35
CA ARG A 146 -7.57 -14.74 -18.07
C ARG A 146 -8.09 -13.80 -16.96
N TRP A 147 -7.93 -12.48 -17.10
CA TRP A 147 -8.45 -11.44 -16.21
C TRP A 147 -8.53 -10.08 -16.93
N ARG A 148 -9.43 -9.17 -16.51
CA ARG A 148 -9.52 -7.80 -17.06
C ARG A 148 -8.72 -6.80 -16.23
N LEU A 149 -8.90 -6.78 -14.91
CA LEU A 149 -8.02 -6.05 -14.00
C LEU A 149 -6.97 -6.99 -13.39
N GLY A 150 -5.69 -6.65 -13.56
CA GLY A 150 -4.56 -7.31 -12.91
C GLY A 150 -3.64 -6.32 -12.22
N GLY A 151 -2.50 -6.79 -11.69
CA GLY A 151 -1.60 -5.95 -10.89
C GLY A 151 -1.09 -4.73 -11.64
N ALA A 152 -0.83 -4.84 -12.95
CA ALA A 152 -0.43 -3.69 -13.75
C ALA A 152 -1.52 -2.60 -13.84
N GLY A 153 -2.81 -2.97 -13.87
CA GLY A 153 -3.91 -2.01 -13.87
C GLY A 153 -4.01 -1.24 -12.56
N ILE A 154 -3.83 -1.93 -11.42
CA ILE A 154 -3.81 -1.31 -10.09
C ILE A 154 -2.60 -0.38 -9.97
N VAL A 155 -1.40 -0.84 -10.35
CA VAL A 155 -0.17 -0.02 -10.33
C VAL A 155 -0.29 1.22 -11.20
N ALA A 156 -0.84 1.09 -12.42
CA ALA A 156 -1.07 2.23 -13.28
C ALA A 156 -2.02 3.26 -12.65
N THR A 157 -3.06 2.79 -11.96
CA THR A 157 -4.00 3.65 -11.24
C THR A 157 -3.31 4.39 -10.08
N GLY A 158 -2.47 3.69 -9.31
CA GLY A 158 -1.66 4.30 -8.27
C GLY A 158 -0.72 5.38 -8.80
N PHE A 159 -0.06 5.15 -9.95
CA PHE A 159 0.74 6.20 -10.59
C PHE A 159 -0.08 7.37 -11.13
N MET A 160 -1.31 7.14 -11.63
CA MET A 160 -2.20 8.24 -12.00
C MET A 160 -2.64 9.06 -10.78
N ALA A 161 -2.92 8.42 -9.64
CA ALA A 161 -3.21 9.12 -8.39
C ALA A 161 -2.03 9.98 -7.93
N ALA A 162 -0.82 9.41 -7.95
CA ALA A 162 0.41 10.16 -7.65
C ALA A 162 0.62 11.35 -8.61
N ALA A 163 0.31 11.17 -9.89
CA ALA A 163 0.41 12.24 -10.89
C ALA A 163 -0.61 13.38 -10.67
N ARG A 164 -1.74 13.11 -10.00
CA ARG A 164 -2.71 14.12 -9.55
C ARG A 164 -2.30 14.80 -8.23
N GLY A 165 -1.24 14.32 -7.58
CA GLY A 165 -0.82 14.78 -6.25
C GLY A 165 -1.46 14.01 -5.09
N ASP A 166 -2.32 13.02 -5.36
CA ASP A 166 -2.91 12.17 -4.33
C ASP A 166 -1.96 11.03 -3.95
N ARG A 167 -1.01 11.36 -3.06
CA ARG A 167 0.01 10.41 -2.59
C ARG A 167 -0.55 9.34 -1.66
N ALA A 168 -1.63 9.64 -0.93
CA ALA A 168 -2.25 8.68 -0.03
C ALA A 168 -2.92 7.56 -0.84
N GLU A 169 -3.71 7.91 -1.85
CA GLU A 169 -4.33 6.93 -2.73
C GLU A 169 -3.29 6.15 -3.53
N ALA A 170 -2.24 6.83 -4.01
CA ALA A 170 -1.14 6.14 -4.68
C ALA A 170 -0.49 5.09 -3.78
N ARG A 171 -0.20 5.43 -2.51
CA ARG A 171 0.38 4.48 -1.54
C ARG A 171 -0.53 3.29 -1.33
N ARG A 172 -1.83 3.54 -1.10
CA ARG A 172 -2.86 2.50 -0.90
C ARG A 172 -2.98 1.54 -2.09
N LEU A 173 -3.03 2.07 -3.31
CA LEU A 173 -3.13 1.24 -4.51
C LEU A 173 -1.84 0.48 -4.82
N LEU A 174 -0.68 1.14 -4.69
CA LEU A 174 0.59 0.51 -5.01
C LEU A 174 0.94 -0.60 -4.02
N SER A 175 0.66 -0.43 -2.73
CA SER A 175 0.89 -1.49 -1.72
C SER A 175 -0.05 -2.68 -1.92
N SER A 176 -1.31 -2.42 -2.27
CA SER A 176 -2.31 -3.49 -2.47
C SER A 176 -2.09 -4.32 -3.74
N ALA A 177 -1.40 -3.78 -4.76
CA ALA A 177 -1.17 -4.50 -6.02
C ALA A 177 -0.43 -5.84 -5.84
N GLY A 178 0.43 -5.94 -4.82
CA GLY A 178 1.26 -7.11 -4.52
C GLY A 178 0.55 -8.20 -3.73
N GLU A 179 -0.67 -7.94 -3.28
CA GLU A 179 -1.54 -8.91 -2.63
C GLU A 179 -2.28 -9.79 -3.64
N LEU A 180 -2.26 -9.40 -4.92
CA LEU A 180 -2.76 -10.26 -5.97
C LEU A 180 -1.89 -11.52 -6.12
N ALA A 181 -2.51 -12.62 -6.54
CA ALA A 181 -1.81 -13.86 -6.80
C ALA A 181 -0.65 -13.69 -7.82
N GLY A 182 0.52 -14.28 -7.54
CA GLY A 182 1.73 -14.25 -8.39
C GLY A 182 1.50 -14.26 -9.92
N PRO A 183 0.61 -15.10 -10.47
CA PRO A 183 0.37 -15.15 -11.91
C PRO A 183 -0.27 -13.89 -12.52
N THR A 184 -0.94 -13.04 -11.74
CA THR A 184 -1.80 -11.94 -12.22
C THR A 184 -1.13 -10.57 -12.20
N TRP A 185 0.10 -10.49 -11.68
CA TRP A 185 0.89 -9.27 -11.69
C TRP A 185 2.18 -9.45 -12.49
N PRO A 186 2.47 -8.57 -13.46
CA PRO A 186 3.78 -8.53 -14.11
C PRO A 186 4.85 -8.14 -13.07
N PRO A 187 5.92 -8.93 -12.89
CA PRO A 187 6.94 -8.66 -11.87
C PRO A 187 7.46 -7.22 -11.93
N GLN A 188 7.70 -6.74 -13.15
CA GLN A 188 8.19 -5.39 -13.38
C GLN A 188 7.25 -4.27 -12.90
N ALA A 189 5.93 -4.46 -12.99
CA ALA A 189 4.97 -3.45 -12.51
C ALA A 189 5.08 -3.30 -10.99
N ILE A 190 5.27 -4.41 -10.30
CA ILE A 190 5.31 -4.47 -8.83
C ILE A 190 6.66 -4.06 -8.30
N GLU A 191 7.75 -4.41 -8.99
CA GLU A 191 9.06 -3.81 -8.74
C GLU A 191 8.99 -2.28 -8.77
N LEU A 192 8.37 -1.70 -9.80
CA LEU A 192 8.21 -0.24 -9.92
C LEU A 192 7.34 0.34 -8.81
N ALA A 193 6.26 -0.35 -8.43
CA ALA A 193 5.40 0.09 -7.33
C ALA A 193 6.14 0.10 -5.99
N TRP A 194 6.94 -0.92 -5.68
CA TRP A 194 7.69 -1.02 -4.42
C TRP A 194 8.86 -0.05 -4.38
N GLU A 195 9.54 0.17 -5.51
CA GLU A 195 10.55 1.23 -5.62
C GLU A 195 9.94 2.62 -5.39
N TRP A 196 8.73 2.86 -5.90
CA TRP A 196 8.00 4.11 -5.65
C TRP A 196 7.61 4.26 -4.17
N LEU A 197 7.04 3.21 -3.56
CA LEU A 197 6.65 3.23 -2.14
C LEU A 197 7.85 3.51 -1.23
N CYS A 198 8.99 2.86 -1.50
CA CYS A 198 10.23 3.13 -0.76
C CYS A 198 10.70 4.58 -0.96
N ALA A 199 10.68 5.10 -2.19
CA ALA A 199 11.10 6.48 -2.46
C ALA A 199 10.19 7.50 -1.76
N GLU A 200 8.87 7.30 -1.77
CA GLU A 200 7.91 8.17 -1.10
C GLU A 200 8.06 8.14 0.43
N ALA A 201 8.28 6.96 1.01
CA ALA A 201 8.57 6.83 2.44
C ALA A 201 9.90 7.50 2.84
N ILE A 202 10.92 7.48 1.97
CA ILE A 202 12.17 8.22 2.17
C ILE A 202 11.93 9.74 2.17
N GLU A 203 11.09 10.25 1.27
CA GLU A 203 10.74 11.68 1.22
C GLU A 203 10.07 12.15 2.53
N ARG A 204 9.24 11.30 3.15
CA ARG A 204 8.63 11.56 4.46
C ARG A 204 9.57 11.34 5.65
N GLY A 205 10.75 10.76 5.43
CA GLY A 205 11.65 10.35 6.52
C GLY A 205 11.19 9.11 7.30
N ALA A 206 10.22 8.36 6.77
CA ALA A 206 9.64 7.17 7.39
C ALA A 206 10.53 5.92 7.23
N TRP A 207 11.75 5.96 7.78
CA TRP A 207 12.76 4.90 7.56
C TRP A 207 12.33 3.51 8.04
N ARG A 208 11.51 3.40 9.09
CA ARG A 208 10.94 2.11 9.52
C ARG A 208 10.05 1.49 8.45
N GLU A 209 9.23 2.32 7.80
CA GLU A 209 8.36 1.89 6.70
C GLU A 209 9.18 1.45 5.49
N VAL A 210 10.27 2.17 5.15
CA VAL A 210 11.18 1.77 4.05
C VAL A 210 11.79 0.39 4.30
N GLU A 211 12.21 0.11 5.54
CA GLU A 211 12.77 -1.19 5.92
C GLU A 211 11.72 -2.31 5.79
N LEU A 212 10.51 -2.07 6.30
CA LEU A 212 9.40 -3.01 6.19
C LEU A 212 9.07 -3.29 4.72
N LEU A 213 8.85 -2.25 3.91
CA LEU A 213 8.52 -2.35 2.49
C LEU A 213 9.58 -3.10 1.69
N ALA A 214 10.86 -2.84 1.96
CA ALA A 214 11.96 -3.52 1.29
C ALA A 214 12.04 -5.02 1.68
N ARG A 215 11.76 -5.35 2.94
CA ARG A 215 11.78 -6.73 3.45
C ARG A 215 10.59 -7.54 2.96
N THR A 216 9.42 -6.93 2.84
CA THR A 216 8.18 -7.58 2.42
C THR A 216 7.92 -7.46 0.92
N ALA A 217 8.89 -6.94 0.15
CA ALA A 217 8.76 -6.80 -1.29
C ALA A 217 8.47 -8.15 -1.98
N PRO A 218 7.34 -8.30 -2.69
CA PRO A 218 7.01 -9.53 -3.39
C PRO A 218 8.05 -9.91 -4.47
N SER A 219 8.70 -8.91 -5.07
CA SER A 219 9.81 -9.08 -6.01
C SER A 219 10.93 -8.10 -5.63
N PRO A 220 11.98 -8.54 -4.90
CA PRO A 220 13.06 -7.65 -4.49
C PRO A 220 13.87 -7.20 -5.71
N THR A 221 14.26 -5.92 -5.74
CA THR A 221 15.19 -5.35 -6.72
C THR A 221 16.47 -4.91 -6.03
N ALA A 222 17.55 -4.74 -6.80
CA ALA A 222 18.78 -4.17 -6.26
C ALA A 222 18.55 -2.78 -5.62
N THR A 223 17.57 -2.02 -6.12
CA THR A 223 17.14 -0.75 -5.53
C THR A 223 16.48 -0.97 -4.17
N THR A 224 15.44 -1.80 -4.07
CA THR A 224 14.72 -2.00 -2.80
C THR A 224 15.62 -2.65 -1.75
N GLU A 225 16.49 -3.59 -2.13
CA GLU A 225 17.48 -4.19 -1.23
C GLU A 225 18.50 -3.18 -0.68
N LEU A 226 18.95 -2.23 -1.51
CA LEU A 226 19.80 -1.13 -1.08
C LEU A 226 19.07 -0.21 -0.11
N LEU A 227 17.84 0.21 -0.47
CA LEU A 227 17.04 1.12 0.35
C LEU A 227 16.69 0.51 1.70
N GLY A 228 16.33 -0.78 1.74
CA GLY A 228 16.12 -1.53 2.98
C GLY A 228 17.38 -1.63 3.84
N ALA A 229 18.55 -1.84 3.23
CA ALA A 229 19.83 -1.85 3.95
C ALA A 229 20.16 -0.49 4.58
N ILE A 230 19.95 0.59 3.81
CA ILE A 230 20.11 1.97 4.28
C ILE A 230 19.14 2.24 5.44
N ALA A 231 17.88 1.86 5.29
CA ALA A 231 16.84 2.06 6.29
C ALA A 231 17.13 1.29 7.60
N ALA A 232 17.51 0.01 7.50
CA ALA A 232 17.95 -0.79 8.65
C ALA A 232 19.12 -0.12 9.38
N ARG A 233 20.11 0.39 8.63
CA ARG A 233 21.27 1.10 9.20
C ARG A 233 20.90 2.40 9.91
N LEU A 234 19.96 3.17 9.36
CA LEU A 234 19.51 4.45 9.94
C LEU A 234 18.59 4.27 11.15
N THR A 235 17.79 3.21 11.17
CA THR A 235 16.85 2.90 12.26
C THR A 235 17.46 2.08 13.38
N GLY A 236 18.57 1.38 13.11
CA GLY A 236 19.18 0.46 14.07
C GLY A 236 18.47 -0.90 14.16
N ILE A 237 17.51 -1.20 13.27
CA ILE A 237 16.75 -2.46 13.26
C ILE A 237 17.60 -3.56 12.62
N ALA A 238 17.69 -4.71 13.30
CA ALA A 238 18.47 -5.85 12.81
C ALA A 238 17.79 -6.59 11.63
N PRO A 239 18.57 -7.21 10.72
CA PRO A 239 20.03 -7.28 10.70
C PRO A 239 20.68 -6.01 10.12
N LEU A 240 21.72 -5.51 10.80
CA LEU A 240 22.46 -4.33 10.34
C LEU A 240 23.51 -4.71 9.30
N PRO A 241 23.46 -4.14 8.09
CA PRO A 241 24.45 -4.41 7.07
C PRO A 241 25.79 -3.77 7.46
N ASN A 242 26.90 -4.47 7.21
CA ASN A 242 28.23 -3.87 7.32
C ASN A 242 28.52 -2.91 6.15
N ASP A 243 29.56 -2.09 6.30
CA ASP A 243 29.90 -1.03 5.33
C ASP A 243 30.22 -1.58 3.93
N MET A 244 30.85 -2.77 3.87
CA MET A 244 31.19 -3.43 2.62
C MET A 244 29.94 -3.88 1.86
N LEU A 245 28.98 -4.50 2.56
CA LEU A 245 27.71 -4.94 1.98
C LEU A 245 26.89 -3.74 1.46
N LEU A 246 26.85 -2.63 2.21
CA LEU A 246 26.19 -1.40 1.76
C LEU A 246 26.80 -0.86 0.46
N ARG A 247 28.14 -0.80 0.37
CA ARG A 247 28.83 -0.37 -0.85
C ARG A 247 28.58 -1.31 -2.03
N TRP A 248 28.55 -2.63 -1.79
CA TRP A 248 28.23 -3.61 -2.81
C TRP A 248 26.81 -3.46 -3.34
N ARG A 249 25.81 -3.35 -2.45
CA ARG A 249 24.41 -3.10 -2.85
C ARG A 249 24.27 -1.78 -3.60
N TRP A 250 24.98 -0.73 -3.17
CA TRP A 250 25.00 0.54 -3.90
C TRP A 250 25.62 0.40 -5.29
N PHE A 251 26.68 -0.40 -5.42
CA PHE A 251 27.27 -0.69 -6.72
C PHE A 251 26.31 -1.47 -7.63
N ALA A 252 25.56 -2.43 -7.10
CA ALA A 252 24.59 -3.21 -7.87
C ALA A 252 23.33 -2.42 -8.29
N ALA A 253 22.89 -1.48 -7.44
CA ALA A 253 21.67 -0.70 -7.68
C ALA A 253 21.82 0.31 -8.85
N PRO A 254 20.73 0.59 -9.60
CA PRO A 254 20.70 1.66 -10.57
C PRO A 254 20.72 3.05 -9.90
N HIS A 255 20.90 4.11 -10.71
CA HIS A 255 20.84 5.51 -10.24
C HIS A 255 21.80 5.88 -9.10
N ARG A 256 23.00 5.28 -9.10
CA ARG A 256 24.05 5.42 -8.06
C ARG A 256 24.32 6.86 -7.61
N LEU A 257 24.30 7.82 -8.54
CA LEU A 257 24.52 9.22 -8.21
C LEU A 257 23.41 9.82 -7.32
N ARG A 258 22.15 9.41 -7.53
CA ARG A 258 20.99 9.88 -6.75
C ARG A 258 20.94 9.25 -5.36
N THR A 259 21.37 8.00 -5.22
CA THR A 259 21.37 7.27 -3.94
C THR A 259 22.65 7.46 -3.12
N ARG A 260 23.70 8.06 -3.70
CA ARG A 260 24.97 8.33 -3.02
C ARG A 260 24.82 9.12 -1.71
N PRO A 261 24.01 10.19 -1.61
CA PRO A 261 23.84 10.91 -0.35
C PRO A 261 23.22 10.03 0.75
N LEU A 262 22.28 9.15 0.38
CA LEU A 262 21.64 8.22 1.31
C LEU A 262 22.64 7.17 1.82
N LEU A 263 23.49 6.65 0.93
CA LEU A 263 24.58 5.75 1.32
C LEU A 263 25.54 6.43 2.31
N LEU A 264 25.98 7.66 2.02
CA LEU A 264 26.90 8.38 2.91
C LEU A 264 26.29 8.61 4.29
N ARG A 265 24.99 8.96 4.35
CA ARG A 265 24.24 9.07 5.60
C ARG A 265 24.21 7.75 6.37
N ALA A 266 23.98 6.63 5.69
CA ALA A 266 23.98 5.31 6.32
C ALA A 266 25.36 4.86 6.80
N LEU A 267 26.43 5.14 6.05
CA LEU A 267 27.81 4.82 6.45
C LEU A 267 28.26 5.65 7.66
N ALA A 268 27.72 6.85 7.85
CA ALA A 268 27.96 7.64 9.05
C ALA A 268 27.25 7.11 10.29
N ALA A 269 26.22 6.27 10.15
CA ALA A 269 25.54 5.62 11.26
C ALA A 269 26.32 4.35 11.70
N PRO A 270 26.34 4.01 13.01
CA PRO A 270 27.11 2.88 13.52
C PRO A 270 26.64 1.53 12.99
N ALA A 271 27.57 0.59 12.78
CA ALA A 271 27.31 -0.77 12.29
C ALA A 271 26.76 -1.73 13.34
N THR A 272 26.84 -1.33 14.59
CA THR A 272 26.36 -2.07 15.74
C THR A 272 24.98 -1.58 16.13
N ALA A 273 24.11 -2.50 16.56
CA ALA A 273 22.81 -2.12 17.10
C ALA A 273 23.03 -1.06 18.17
N ARG A 274 22.34 0.07 18.03
CA ARG A 274 22.43 1.14 19.02
C ARG A 274 21.99 0.48 20.34
N PRO A 275 22.83 0.41 21.39
CA PRO A 275 22.38 -0.08 22.67
C PRO A 275 21.15 0.74 23.00
N LYS A 276 20.01 0.08 23.27
CA LYS A 276 18.67 0.67 23.44
C LYS A 276 18.86 1.95 24.25
N ALA A 277 18.97 3.09 23.56
CA ALA A 277 19.36 4.32 24.22
C ALA A 277 18.26 4.55 25.24
N LYS A 278 18.63 4.78 26.52
CA LYS A 278 17.68 5.13 27.57
C LYS A 278 16.63 6.01 26.92
N GLU A 279 15.38 5.53 26.95
CA GLU A 279 14.18 6.21 26.47
C GLU A 279 14.43 7.71 26.60
N HIS A 280 14.26 8.47 25.50
CA HIS A 280 14.25 9.93 25.61
C HIS A 280 13.38 10.23 26.82
N SER A 281 13.95 10.88 27.84
CA SER A 281 13.26 11.11 29.10
C SER A 281 11.95 11.78 28.74
N ILE A 282 10.86 11.01 28.81
CA ILE A 282 9.52 11.49 28.51
C ILE A 282 9.38 12.74 29.36
N PRO A 283 9.10 13.91 28.77
CA PRO A 283 9.05 15.15 29.53
C PRO A 283 8.12 14.90 30.72
N GLU A 284 8.61 15.15 31.94
CA GLU A 284 7.79 14.85 33.10
C GLU A 284 6.49 15.67 33.02
N PRO A 285 5.33 15.03 33.23
CA PRO A 285 4.06 15.72 33.20
C PRO A 285 4.07 16.84 34.26
N PRO A 286 3.39 17.96 34.00
CA PRO A 286 3.40 19.10 34.91
C PRO A 286 2.97 18.70 36.31
N GLN A 287 3.84 18.95 37.30
CA GLN A 287 3.55 18.75 38.72
C GLN A 287 2.81 19.98 39.25
N LEU A 288 1.54 20.15 38.87
CA LEU A 288 0.68 21.15 39.51
C LEU A 288 0.11 20.58 40.82
N PRO A 289 -0.09 21.41 41.87
CA PRO A 289 -0.68 20.95 43.12
C PRO A 289 -2.09 20.41 42.88
N GLU A 290 -2.37 19.18 43.34
CA GLU A 290 -3.64 18.47 43.15
C GLU A 290 -4.88 19.18 43.71
N ARG A 291 -4.71 20.30 44.42
CA ARG A 291 -5.80 21.08 45.01
C ARG A 291 -6.64 21.85 43.98
N ASP A 292 -6.16 22.02 42.74
CA ASP A 292 -6.89 22.69 41.65
C ASP A 292 -7.15 21.68 40.53
N SER A 293 -8.20 20.86 40.72
CA SER A 293 -8.55 19.72 39.87
C SER A 293 -8.67 20.10 38.39
N LEU A 294 -9.32 21.24 38.11
CA LEU A 294 -9.55 21.72 36.75
C LEU A 294 -8.24 22.17 36.08
N ARG A 295 -7.41 22.97 36.76
CA ARG A 295 -6.13 23.40 36.15
C ARG A 295 -5.17 22.23 35.93
N PHE A 296 -5.17 21.25 36.83
CA PHE A 296 -4.39 20.03 36.63
C PHE A 296 -4.86 19.25 35.41
N ALA A 297 -6.18 19.03 35.27
CA ALA A 297 -6.75 18.34 34.11
C ALA A 297 -6.47 19.07 32.79
N LEU A 298 -6.64 20.40 32.74
CA LEU A 298 -6.32 21.22 31.56
C LEU A 298 -4.83 21.18 31.21
N GLY A 299 -3.94 21.27 32.21
CA GLY A 299 -2.50 21.21 31.99
C GLY A 299 -2.05 19.86 31.44
N LEU A 300 -2.60 18.77 31.97
CA LEU A 300 -2.34 17.43 31.46
C LEU A 300 -2.94 17.22 30.07
N HIS A 301 -4.15 17.73 29.81
CA HIS A 301 -4.80 17.65 28.50
C HIS A 301 -3.95 18.35 27.43
N ALA A 302 -3.54 19.60 27.67
CA ALA A 302 -2.69 20.35 26.74
C ALA A 302 -1.33 19.68 26.53
N PHE A 303 -0.74 19.11 27.59
CA PHE A 303 0.50 18.34 27.51
C PHE A 303 0.34 17.11 26.60
N THR A 304 -0.73 16.33 26.79
CA THR A 304 -1.00 15.12 26.01
C THR A 304 -1.29 15.44 24.53
N LEU A 305 -2.07 16.48 24.23
CA LEU A 305 -2.32 16.92 22.85
C LEU A 305 -1.07 17.41 22.12
N GLY A 306 -0.05 17.87 22.86
CA GLY A 306 1.22 18.32 22.28
C GLY A 306 2.20 17.21 21.93
N ARG A 307 1.89 15.95 22.26
CA ARG A 307 2.76 14.79 22.05
C ARG A 307 2.41 14.03 20.78
N ASP A 308 3.38 13.27 20.28
CA ASP A 308 3.11 12.26 19.24
C ASP A 308 2.17 11.19 19.83
N PRO A 309 0.99 10.96 19.23
CA PRO A 309 0.03 9.97 19.72
C PRO A 309 0.62 8.57 19.89
N GLN A 310 1.60 8.19 19.06
CA GLN A 310 2.27 6.88 19.13
C GLN A 310 3.16 6.72 20.39
N GLU A 311 3.48 7.81 21.08
CA GLU A 311 4.23 7.80 22.34
C GLU A 311 3.32 7.82 23.57
N ILE A 312 2.01 7.98 23.38
CA ILE A 312 1.04 8.06 24.48
C ILE A 312 0.69 6.65 24.93
N GLY A 313 1.07 6.32 26.16
CA GLY A 313 0.76 5.03 26.76
C GLY A 313 -0.61 4.99 27.43
N GLN A 314 -1.12 3.77 27.67
CA GLN A 314 -2.36 3.53 28.43
C GLN A 314 -2.39 4.30 29.76
N GLY A 315 -1.33 4.19 30.57
CA GLY A 315 -1.28 4.83 31.89
C GLY A 315 -1.35 6.36 31.84
N GLU A 316 -0.91 6.98 30.74
CA GLU A 316 -0.97 8.43 30.55
C GLU A 316 -2.38 8.89 30.19
N LEU A 317 -3.09 8.15 29.33
CA LEU A 317 -4.50 8.40 29.06
C LEU A 317 -5.39 8.12 30.27
N ALA A 318 -5.14 7.03 31.00
CA ALA A 318 -5.80 6.74 32.26
C ALA A 318 -5.65 7.91 33.23
N ARG A 319 -4.41 8.40 33.42
CA ARG A 319 -4.12 9.55 34.28
C ARG A 319 -4.83 10.82 33.82
N LEU A 320 -4.90 11.08 32.51
CA LEU A 320 -5.62 12.21 31.92
C LEU A 320 -7.13 12.10 32.20
N ALA A 321 -7.71 10.94 31.93
CA ALA A 321 -9.14 10.71 32.12
C ALA A 321 -9.54 10.79 33.61
N SER A 322 -8.76 10.19 34.52
CA SER A 322 -8.99 10.32 35.96
C SER A 322 -8.82 11.77 36.46
N ALA A 323 -7.93 12.57 35.84
CA ALA A 323 -7.82 13.99 36.16
C ALA A 323 -9.10 14.76 35.78
N TRP A 324 -9.69 14.45 34.62
CA TRP A 324 -10.96 15.02 34.19
C TRP A 324 -12.15 14.51 35.01
N ASP A 325 -12.21 13.23 35.36
CA ASP A 325 -13.24 12.70 36.27
C ASP A 325 -13.24 13.45 37.61
N ARG A 326 -12.05 13.67 38.18
CA ARG A 326 -11.89 14.49 39.39
C ARG A 326 -12.35 15.94 39.17
N ALA A 327 -11.97 16.56 38.07
CA ALA A 327 -12.41 17.92 37.74
C ALA A 327 -13.92 18.03 37.57
N PHE A 328 -14.58 17.06 36.94
CA PHE A 328 -16.03 17.05 36.76
C PHE A 328 -16.81 16.75 38.06
N GLY A 329 -16.19 16.00 38.98
CA GLY A 329 -16.70 15.75 40.33
C GLY A 329 -16.50 16.91 41.30
N ASP A 330 -15.69 17.91 40.94
CA ASP A 330 -15.41 19.08 41.78
C ASP A 330 -16.64 20.02 41.83
N PRO A 331 -17.23 20.30 43.01
CA PRO A 331 -18.38 21.19 43.13
C PRO A 331 -18.07 22.64 42.74
N ASP A 332 -16.80 23.08 42.76
CA ASP A 332 -16.42 24.43 42.36
C ASP A 332 -16.41 24.63 40.84
N LEU A 333 -16.42 23.54 40.04
CA LEU A 333 -16.40 23.64 38.58
C LEU A 333 -17.59 24.42 38.04
N ASP A 334 -18.79 24.19 38.56
CA ASP A 334 -20.02 24.85 38.09
C ASP A 334 -19.94 26.37 38.29
N ARG A 335 -19.37 26.81 39.42
CA ARG A 335 -19.12 28.21 39.71
C ARG A 335 -18.10 28.81 38.74
N LEU A 336 -16.98 28.12 38.50
CA LEU A 336 -15.94 28.58 37.57
C LEU A 336 -16.44 28.69 36.12
N LEU A 337 -17.23 27.72 35.66
CA LEU A 337 -17.83 27.75 34.33
C LEU A 337 -18.86 28.88 34.19
N LEU A 338 -19.65 29.15 35.23
CA LEU A 338 -20.56 30.29 35.25
C LEU A 338 -19.81 31.62 35.20
N GLU A 339 -18.79 31.81 36.05
CA GLU A 339 -17.94 33.00 36.08
C GLU A 339 -17.27 33.23 34.71
N ARG A 340 -16.69 32.18 34.12
CA ARG A 340 -16.06 32.24 32.81
C ARG A 340 -17.07 32.50 31.69
N GLY A 341 -18.22 31.84 31.72
CA GLY A 341 -19.30 32.03 30.76
C GLY A 341 -19.80 33.47 30.76
N LEU A 342 -20.04 34.05 31.94
CA LEU A 342 -20.41 35.46 32.10
C LEU A 342 -19.31 36.39 31.58
N ALA A 343 -18.04 36.12 31.88
CA ALA A 343 -16.91 36.90 31.39
C ALA A 343 -16.77 36.85 29.86
N LEU A 344 -17.17 35.76 29.22
CA LEU A 344 -17.18 35.58 27.77
C LEU A 344 -18.51 36.04 27.11
N GLY A 345 -19.47 36.53 27.89
CA GLY A 345 -20.77 36.99 27.38
C GLY A 345 -21.74 35.88 26.97
N ALA A 346 -21.54 34.65 27.46
CA ALA A 346 -22.42 33.52 27.18
C ALA A 346 -23.80 33.71 27.84
N LYS A 347 -24.88 33.63 27.04
CA LYS A 347 -26.26 33.78 27.53
C LYS A 347 -26.86 32.49 28.12
N ARG A 348 -26.22 31.34 27.89
CA ARG A 348 -26.62 30.02 28.38
C ARG A 348 -25.42 29.32 29.00
N THR A 349 -25.36 29.28 30.32
CA THR A 349 -24.27 28.64 31.08
C THR A 349 -24.65 27.27 31.61
N ALA A 350 -25.96 26.93 31.64
CA ALA A 350 -26.46 25.66 32.15
C ALA A 350 -25.96 24.42 31.37
N GLU A 351 -25.63 24.58 30.08
CA GLU A 351 -25.14 23.49 29.22
C GLU A 351 -23.61 23.44 29.15
N ALA A 352 -22.89 24.41 29.74
CA ALA A 352 -21.45 24.56 29.56
C ALA A 352 -20.65 23.37 30.12
N LYS A 353 -21.07 22.79 31.25
CA LYS A 353 -20.42 21.62 31.84
C LYS A 353 -20.57 20.38 30.97
N GLN A 354 -21.76 20.17 30.40
CA GLN A 354 -22.01 19.05 29.49
C GLN A 354 -21.22 19.22 28.19
N ALA A 355 -21.24 20.41 27.59
CA ALA A 355 -20.46 20.69 26.38
C ALA A 355 -18.95 20.49 26.58
N LEU A 356 -18.41 20.90 27.74
CA LEU A 356 -17.01 20.63 28.08
C LEU A 356 -16.75 19.12 28.25
N ARG A 357 -17.68 18.38 28.87
CA ARG A 357 -17.58 16.93 29.03
C ARG A 357 -17.58 16.21 27.68
N ASP A 358 -18.46 16.63 26.77
CA ASP A 358 -18.54 16.08 25.41
C ASP A 358 -17.25 16.38 24.63
N GLN A 359 -16.73 17.61 24.70
CA GLN A 359 -15.46 17.96 24.05
C GLN A 359 -14.28 17.14 24.59
N VAL A 360 -14.16 17.01 25.92
CA VAL A 360 -13.09 16.20 26.54
C VAL A 360 -13.23 14.72 26.16
N HIS A 361 -14.46 14.23 26.07
CA HIS A 361 -14.75 12.88 25.63
C HIS A 361 -14.34 12.65 24.17
N ASP A 362 -14.67 13.57 23.26
CA ASP A 362 -14.28 13.52 21.85
C ASP A 362 -12.75 13.56 21.69
N ASP A 363 -12.07 14.43 22.44
CA ASP A 363 -10.61 14.53 22.45
C ASP A 363 -9.97 13.22 22.93
N LEU A 364 -10.53 12.60 23.97
CA LEU A 364 -10.05 11.30 24.46
C LEU A 364 -10.30 10.17 23.48
N LEU A 365 -11.45 10.15 22.80
CA LEU A 365 -11.73 9.20 21.74
C LEU A 365 -10.72 9.34 20.59
N ALA A 366 -10.45 10.58 20.16
CA ALA A 366 -9.45 10.87 19.13
C ALA A 366 -8.05 10.45 19.55
N LEU A 367 -7.65 10.70 20.81
CA LEU A 367 -6.37 10.30 21.37
C LEU A 367 -6.22 8.78 21.45
N VAL A 368 -7.25 8.05 21.94
CA VAL A 368 -7.26 6.58 21.98
C VAL A 368 -7.07 6.00 20.59
N ARG A 369 -7.82 6.50 19.60
CA ARG A 369 -7.74 6.06 18.21
C ARG A 369 -6.36 6.34 17.61
N ALA A 370 -5.80 7.53 17.82
CA ALA A 370 -4.51 7.93 17.29
C ALA A 370 -3.32 7.19 17.95
N ALA A 371 -3.43 6.89 19.24
CA ALA A 371 -2.45 6.09 19.98
C ALA A 371 -2.50 4.59 19.61
N GLY A 372 -3.60 4.12 18.99
CA GLY A 372 -3.76 2.73 18.60
C GLY A 372 -3.86 1.78 19.79
N LEU A 373 -4.42 2.25 20.91
CA LEU A 373 -4.52 1.46 22.14
C LEU A 373 -5.71 0.50 22.08
N GLU A 374 -5.52 -0.71 22.60
CA GLU A 374 -6.57 -1.72 22.59
C GLU A 374 -7.69 -1.38 23.59
N LEU A 375 -8.95 -1.37 23.13
CA LEU A 375 -10.11 -0.88 23.88
C LEU A 375 -10.35 -1.64 25.19
N HIS A 376 -10.04 -2.93 25.23
CA HIS A 376 -10.21 -3.75 26.44
C HIS A 376 -9.25 -3.35 27.57
N GLN A 377 -8.12 -2.72 27.25
CA GLN A 377 -7.16 -2.25 28.25
C GLN A 377 -7.66 -0.99 28.96
N LEU A 378 -8.60 -0.25 28.36
CA LEU A 378 -8.99 1.10 28.79
C LEU A 378 -10.26 1.16 29.66
N ALA A 379 -11.04 0.08 29.69
CA ALA A 379 -12.41 0.10 30.23
C ALA A 379 -12.50 0.33 31.74
N ASP A 380 -11.48 -0.11 32.50
CA ASP A 380 -11.52 -0.14 33.97
C ASP A 380 -10.80 1.05 34.65
N ASP A 381 -10.11 1.89 33.86
CA ASP A 381 -9.22 2.93 34.39
C ASP A 381 -9.95 4.23 34.81
N SER A 382 -11.08 4.56 34.16
CA SER A 382 -11.84 5.79 34.38
C SER A 382 -13.25 5.66 33.79
N GLU A 383 -14.25 6.33 34.39
CA GLU A 383 -15.63 6.32 33.85
C GLU A 383 -15.69 6.96 32.47
N LEU A 384 -15.01 8.10 32.31
CA LEU A 384 -15.00 8.86 31.06
C LEU A 384 -14.21 8.12 29.97
N LEU A 385 -13.06 7.52 30.32
CA LEU A 385 -12.30 6.68 29.38
C LEU A 385 -13.08 5.41 28.97
N GLY A 386 -13.72 4.74 29.92
CA GLY A 386 -14.56 3.57 29.64
C GLY A 386 -15.81 3.91 28.82
N ARG A 387 -16.33 5.14 28.90
CA ARG A 387 -17.37 5.62 27.99
C ARG A 387 -16.81 5.85 26.58
N ALA A 388 -15.67 6.53 26.44
CA ALA A 388 -15.01 6.76 25.16
C ALA A 388 -14.66 5.44 24.45
N ALA A 389 -14.14 4.45 25.19
CA ALA A 389 -13.81 3.14 24.65
C ALA A 389 -15.05 2.37 24.14
N ARG A 390 -16.17 2.40 24.89
CA ARG A 390 -17.43 1.77 24.46
C ARG A 390 -18.04 2.46 23.24
N GLU A 391 -17.98 3.79 23.19
CA GLU A 391 -18.46 4.53 22.04
C GLU A 391 -17.62 4.24 20.79
N LEU A 392 -16.29 4.26 20.91
CA LEU A 392 -15.40 3.91 19.81
C LEU A 392 -15.64 2.47 19.33
N HIS A 393 -15.88 1.53 20.25
CA HIS A 393 -16.28 0.16 19.91
C HIS A 393 -17.56 0.13 19.05
N SER A 394 -18.61 0.86 19.46
CA SER A 394 -19.86 0.97 18.70
C SER A 394 -19.62 1.59 17.33
N GLN A 395 -18.93 2.74 17.27
CA GLN A 395 -18.65 3.45 16.02
C GLN A 395 -17.91 2.57 15.00
N LEU A 396 -16.97 1.74 15.45
CA LEU A 396 -16.22 0.82 14.59
C LEU A 396 -17.11 -0.29 14.01
N LEU A 397 -17.98 -0.89 14.82
CA LEU A 397 -18.92 -1.93 14.36
C LEU A 397 -20.02 -1.33 13.47
N ASP A 398 -20.66 -0.26 13.91
CA ASP A 398 -21.75 0.41 13.19
C ASP A 398 -21.28 0.90 11.80
N GLY A 399 -20.06 1.44 11.75
CA GLY A 399 -19.42 1.86 10.50
C GLY A 399 -19.18 0.69 9.55
N LEU A 400 -18.69 -0.44 10.08
CA LEU A 400 -18.42 -1.64 9.30
C LEU A 400 -19.72 -2.28 8.79
N GLU A 401 -20.72 -2.44 9.65
CA GLU A 401 -22.06 -2.96 9.31
C GLU A 401 -22.72 -2.11 8.22
N THR A 402 -22.62 -0.78 8.33
CA THR A 402 -23.15 0.14 7.31
C THR A 402 -22.46 -0.08 5.97
N ALA A 403 -21.13 -0.22 5.97
CA ALA A 403 -20.34 -0.42 4.75
C ALA A 403 -20.61 -1.80 4.10
N THR A 404 -20.68 -2.86 4.89
CA THR A 404 -20.94 -4.23 4.41
C THR A 404 -22.37 -4.40 3.94
N SER A 405 -23.36 -3.81 4.62
CA SER A 405 -24.76 -3.78 4.19
C SER A 405 -24.94 -3.05 2.86
N ALA A 406 -24.29 -1.90 2.70
CA ALA A 406 -24.31 -1.16 1.44
C ALA A 406 -23.68 -1.96 0.29
N LEU A 407 -22.58 -2.68 0.57
CA LEU A 407 -21.96 -3.59 -0.39
C LEU A 407 -22.91 -4.74 -0.76
N GLU A 408 -23.48 -5.43 0.21
CA GLU A 408 -24.37 -6.58 0.00
C GLU A 408 -25.59 -6.18 -0.82
N ALA A 409 -26.24 -5.06 -0.47
CA ALA A 409 -27.37 -4.52 -1.23
C ALA A 409 -26.99 -4.23 -2.69
N ARG A 410 -25.78 -3.69 -2.93
CA ARG A 410 -25.28 -3.42 -4.29
C ARG A 410 -25.03 -4.71 -5.08
N VAL A 411 -24.35 -5.68 -4.48
CA VAL A 411 -24.03 -6.98 -5.11
C VAL A 411 -25.32 -7.75 -5.41
N SER A 412 -26.26 -7.77 -4.48
CA SER A 412 -27.59 -8.40 -4.66
C SER A 412 -28.37 -7.74 -5.79
N ALA A 413 -28.31 -6.42 -5.91
CA ALA A 413 -28.88 -5.67 -7.03
C ALA A 413 -28.09 -5.77 -8.34
N ARG A 414 -26.98 -6.53 -8.37
CA ARG A 414 -26.06 -6.70 -9.51
C ARG A 414 -25.61 -5.37 -10.13
N ARG A 415 -25.43 -4.33 -9.31
CA ARG A 415 -24.95 -3.03 -9.77
C ARG A 415 -23.44 -3.06 -9.97
N GLU A 416 -23.02 -3.20 -11.22
CA GLU A 416 -21.62 -3.23 -11.63
C GLU A 416 -20.92 -1.89 -11.41
N LEU A 417 -19.73 -1.95 -10.82
CA LEU A 417 -18.76 -0.85 -10.83
C LEU A 417 -17.61 -1.17 -11.80
N PRO A 418 -16.89 -0.16 -12.33
CA PRO A 418 -15.59 -0.38 -12.95
C PRO A 418 -14.68 -1.25 -12.07
N ALA A 419 -13.86 -2.11 -12.68
CA ALA A 419 -13.10 -3.10 -11.92
C ALA A 419 -12.18 -2.49 -10.86
N ILE A 420 -11.63 -1.30 -11.14
CA ILE A 420 -10.81 -0.56 -10.17
C ILE A 420 -11.63 -0.03 -8.99
N ASP A 421 -12.89 0.33 -9.21
CA ASP A 421 -13.78 0.82 -8.16
C ASP A 421 -14.25 -0.33 -7.26
N GLU A 422 -14.39 -1.54 -7.81
CA GLU A 422 -14.57 -2.75 -7.00
C GLU A 422 -13.36 -2.99 -6.09
N TRP A 423 -12.14 -2.77 -6.60
CA TRP A 423 -10.92 -2.85 -5.80
C TRP A 423 -10.89 -1.78 -4.70
N HIS A 424 -11.22 -0.52 -5.01
CA HIS A 424 -11.33 0.54 -4.00
C HIS A 424 -12.35 0.21 -2.92
N SER A 425 -13.53 -0.30 -3.30
CA SER A 425 -14.56 -0.72 -2.35
C SER A 425 -14.06 -1.81 -1.40
N PHE A 426 -13.29 -2.77 -1.91
CA PHE A 426 -12.66 -3.81 -1.10
C PHE A 426 -11.62 -3.25 -0.14
N LEU A 427 -10.72 -2.38 -0.62
CA LEU A 427 -9.69 -1.77 0.24
C LEU A 427 -10.31 -0.94 1.36
N ALA A 428 -11.38 -0.19 1.07
CA ALA A 428 -12.07 0.61 2.09
C ALA A 428 -12.65 -0.26 3.21
N ILE A 429 -13.33 -1.36 2.89
CA ILE A 429 -13.86 -2.31 3.90
C ILE A 429 -12.71 -2.93 4.70
N ARG A 430 -11.62 -3.30 4.02
CA ARG A 430 -10.46 -3.89 4.69
C ARG A 430 -9.78 -2.91 5.65
N GLU A 431 -9.67 -1.65 5.28
CA GLU A 431 -9.09 -0.60 6.15
C GLU A 431 -9.94 -0.41 7.41
N GLN A 432 -11.27 -0.33 7.26
CA GLN A 432 -12.20 -0.27 8.40
C GLN A 432 -12.12 -1.53 9.28
N TYR A 433 -12.06 -2.72 8.67
CA TYR A 433 -11.86 -3.98 9.37
C TYR A 433 -10.54 -4.02 10.13
N ALA A 434 -9.43 -3.61 9.50
CA ALA A 434 -8.10 -3.62 10.10
C ALA A 434 -8.03 -2.66 11.29
N GLU A 435 -8.69 -1.51 11.20
CA GLU A 435 -8.82 -0.56 12.31
C GLU A 435 -9.63 -1.16 13.47
N ALA A 436 -10.79 -1.76 13.19
CA ALA A 436 -11.59 -2.45 14.20
C ALA A 436 -10.81 -3.59 14.88
N ALA A 437 -10.09 -4.39 14.10
CA ALA A 437 -9.26 -5.49 14.60
C ALA A 437 -8.07 -5.00 15.45
N ALA A 438 -7.43 -3.90 15.05
CA ALA A 438 -6.30 -3.33 15.78
C ALA A 438 -6.75 -2.71 17.12
N LEU A 439 -7.86 -1.97 17.13
CA LEU A 439 -8.34 -1.28 18.32
C LEU A 439 -9.11 -2.21 19.27
N GLY A 440 -9.99 -3.08 18.78
CA GLY A 440 -10.79 -3.92 19.67
C GLY A 440 -10.18 -5.27 20.03
N GLY A 441 -8.98 -5.58 19.52
CA GLY A 441 -8.30 -6.85 19.78
C GLY A 441 -9.04 -8.06 19.21
N ALA A 442 -8.76 -9.25 19.78
CA ALA A 442 -9.23 -10.52 19.23
C ALA A 442 -10.76 -10.68 19.23
N ASP A 443 -11.45 -10.13 20.23
CA ASP A 443 -12.92 -10.28 20.33
C ASP A 443 -13.64 -9.42 19.30
N LEU A 444 -13.25 -8.15 19.16
CA LEU A 444 -13.82 -7.29 18.12
C LEU A 444 -13.44 -7.78 16.72
N ARG A 445 -12.22 -8.30 16.52
CA ARG A 445 -11.81 -8.90 15.25
C ARG A 445 -12.72 -10.06 14.84
N ARG A 446 -13.15 -10.90 15.79
CA ARG A 446 -14.08 -12.01 15.54
C ARG A 446 -15.46 -11.50 15.12
N LEU A 447 -16.01 -10.52 15.83
CA LEU A 447 -17.30 -9.90 15.48
C LEU A 447 -17.24 -9.23 14.11
N ALA A 448 -16.23 -8.39 13.87
CA ALA A 448 -16.01 -7.72 12.59
C ALA A 448 -15.84 -8.71 11.42
N PHE A 449 -15.25 -9.88 11.66
CA PHE A 449 -15.08 -10.88 10.60
C PHE A 449 -16.42 -11.52 10.20
N GLN A 450 -17.30 -11.78 11.17
CA GLN A 450 -18.65 -12.30 10.90
C GLN A 450 -19.44 -11.34 10.01
N GLU A 451 -19.35 -10.03 10.27
CA GLU A 451 -20.02 -8.99 9.47
C GLU A 451 -19.45 -8.86 8.05
N VAL A 452 -18.14 -9.04 7.88
CA VAL A 452 -17.46 -8.80 6.60
C VAL A 452 -17.43 -10.04 5.69
N HIS A 453 -17.33 -11.24 6.28
CA HIS A 453 -17.08 -12.48 5.52
C HIS A 453 -18.16 -12.75 4.46
N GLY A 454 -19.44 -12.69 4.83
CA GLY A 454 -20.56 -12.98 3.93
C GLY A 454 -20.61 -12.04 2.72
N PRO A 455 -20.74 -10.72 2.93
CA PRO A 455 -20.80 -9.73 1.85
C PRO A 455 -19.57 -9.74 0.93
N LEU A 456 -18.36 -9.83 1.48
CA LEU A 456 -17.14 -9.89 0.65
C LEU A 456 -17.01 -11.23 -0.11
N CYS A 457 -17.38 -12.36 0.50
CA CYS A 457 -17.37 -13.65 -0.20
C CYS A 457 -18.36 -13.63 -1.38
N SER A 458 -19.54 -13.04 -1.20
CA SER A 458 -20.54 -12.85 -2.25
C SER A 458 -20.02 -11.96 -3.39
N LEU A 459 -19.36 -10.84 -3.06
CA LEU A 459 -18.69 -9.99 -4.05
C LEU A 459 -17.62 -10.76 -4.83
N ALA A 460 -16.74 -11.49 -4.13
CA ALA A 460 -15.66 -12.24 -4.73
C ALA A 460 -16.17 -13.33 -5.69
N VAL A 461 -17.22 -14.06 -5.30
CA VAL A 461 -17.89 -15.06 -6.15
C VAL A 461 -18.53 -14.41 -7.38
N TRP A 462 -19.19 -13.26 -7.23
CA TRP A 462 -19.79 -12.53 -8.33
C TRP A 462 -18.75 -12.03 -9.35
N LEU A 463 -17.66 -11.42 -8.86
CA LEU A 463 -16.53 -11.00 -9.67
C LEU A 463 -15.89 -12.17 -10.42
N TRP A 464 -15.75 -13.31 -9.75
CA TRP A 464 -15.16 -14.51 -10.30
C TRP A 464 -16.01 -15.16 -11.41
N ASN A 465 -17.28 -15.45 -11.11
CA ASN A 465 -18.15 -16.25 -11.96
C ASN A 465 -18.81 -15.43 -13.06
N GLU A 466 -19.36 -14.25 -12.73
CA GLU A 466 -20.16 -13.47 -13.67
C GLU A 466 -19.30 -12.45 -14.43
N ARG A 467 -18.38 -11.75 -13.75
CA ARG A 467 -17.61 -10.65 -14.36
C ARG A 467 -16.26 -11.07 -14.93
N SER A 468 -15.82 -12.30 -14.67
CA SER A 468 -14.49 -12.82 -15.06
C SER A 468 -13.31 -12.00 -14.51
N GLU A 469 -13.52 -11.26 -13.42
CA GLU A 469 -12.48 -10.50 -12.70
C GLU A 469 -11.74 -11.41 -11.70
N ARG A 470 -11.21 -12.52 -12.23
CA ARG A 470 -10.67 -13.63 -11.41
C ARG A 470 -9.53 -13.21 -10.50
N ALA A 471 -8.66 -12.32 -10.96
CA ALA A 471 -7.53 -11.83 -10.17
C ALA A 471 -8.00 -11.12 -8.89
N VAL A 472 -9.00 -10.24 -9.02
CA VAL A 472 -9.58 -9.49 -7.91
C VAL A 472 -10.32 -10.42 -6.96
N GLY A 473 -11.22 -11.26 -7.49
CA GLY A 473 -11.97 -12.22 -6.67
C GLY A 473 -11.07 -13.18 -5.88
N ASN A 474 -9.97 -13.65 -6.50
CA ASN A 474 -9.01 -14.51 -5.80
C ASN A 474 -8.24 -13.79 -4.69
N ALA A 475 -7.86 -12.53 -4.88
CA ALA A 475 -7.22 -11.76 -3.82
C ALA A 475 -8.14 -11.57 -2.61
N MET A 476 -9.45 -11.33 -2.85
CA MET A 476 -10.46 -11.31 -1.79
C MET A 476 -10.56 -12.66 -1.07
N PHE A 477 -10.59 -13.78 -1.80
CA PHE A 477 -10.59 -15.12 -1.19
C PHE A 477 -9.33 -15.40 -0.37
N GLN A 478 -8.16 -14.99 -0.83
CA GLN A 478 -6.91 -15.14 -0.08
C GLN A 478 -6.92 -14.31 1.21
N TRP A 479 -7.41 -13.07 1.14
CA TRP A 479 -7.55 -12.23 2.32
C TRP A 479 -8.55 -12.83 3.33
N LEU A 480 -9.74 -13.25 2.86
CA LEU A 480 -10.74 -13.92 3.69
C LEU A 480 -10.19 -15.20 4.34
N LEU A 481 -9.39 -15.98 3.61
CA LEU A 481 -8.75 -17.17 4.16
C LEU A 481 -7.74 -16.83 5.26
N ALA A 482 -6.89 -15.83 5.04
CA ALA A 482 -5.91 -15.40 6.04
C ALA A 482 -6.60 -14.92 7.32
N GLU A 483 -7.67 -14.14 7.19
CA GLU A 483 -8.45 -13.67 8.33
C GLU A 483 -9.19 -14.81 9.04
N ALA A 484 -9.81 -15.73 8.30
CA ALA A 484 -10.48 -16.90 8.87
C ALA A 484 -9.54 -17.75 9.73
N VAL A 485 -8.27 -17.90 9.32
CA VAL A 485 -7.24 -18.60 10.10
C VAL A 485 -6.92 -17.83 11.39
N ILE A 486 -6.85 -16.51 11.34
CA ILE A 486 -6.51 -15.70 12.51
C ILE A 486 -7.65 -15.69 13.53
N VAL A 487 -8.91 -15.68 13.08
CA VAL A 487 -10.08 -15.76 13.97
C VAL A 487 -10.50 -17.18 14.37
N ASP A 488 -9.81 -18.19 13.85
CA ASP A 488 -10.07 -19.63 14.05
C ASP A 488 -11.49 -20.08 13.63
N ASP A 489 -12.00 -19.56 12.52
CA ASP A 489 -13.30 -19.97 11.95
C ASP A 489 -13.12 -21.17 11.00
N ALA A 490 -13.30 -22.37 11.54
CA ALA A 490 -13.10 -23.63 10.82
C ALA A 490 -14.00 -23.80 9.59
N GLU A 491 -15.20 -23.20 9.55
CA GLU A 491 -16.09 -23.29 8.40
C GLU A 491 -15.62 -22.36 7.28
N ALA A 492 -15.32 -21.11 7.61
CA ALA A 492 -14.78 -20.13 6.68
C ALA A 492 -13.44 -20.61 6.10
N ILE A 493 -12.54 -21.17 6.92
CA ILE A 493 -11.26 -21.75 6.44
C ILE A 493 -11.52 -22.80 5.36
N ARG A 494 -12.40 -23.79 5.62
CA ARG A 494 -12.70 -24.86 4.64
C ARG A 494 -13.31 -24.31 3.36
N LEU A 495 -14.19 -23.31 3.46
CA LEU A 495 -14.80 -22.68 2.30
C LEU A 495 -13.75 -21.95 1.46
N GLN A 496 -12.97 -21.07 2.08
CA GLN A 496 -12.01 -20.23 1.38
C GLN A 496 -10.83 -21.02 0.84
N GLU A 497 -10.40 -22.11 1.49
CA GLU A 497 -9.42 -23.02 0.90
C GLU A 497 -9.88 -23.58 -0.45
N ARG A 498 -11.16 -23.94 -0.59
CA ARG A 498 -11.71 -24.42 -1.88
C ARG A 498 -11.70 -23.30 -2.92
N ASN A 499 -12.11 -22.11 -2.54
CA ASN A 499 -12.15 -20.94 -3.44
C ASN A 499 -10.75 -20.54 -3.90
N VAL A 500 -9.75 -20.52 -3.02
CA VAL A 500 -8.36 -20.22 -3.35
C VAL A 500 -7.76 -21.31 -4.25
N LYS A 501 -8.06 -22.59 -3.99
CA LYS A 501 -7.62 -23.74 -4.81
C LYS A 501 -8.13 -23.69 -6.26
N CYS A 502 -9.24 -23.00 -6.54
CA CYS A 502 -9.71 -22.79 -7.91
C CYS A 502 -8.67 -22.08 -8.79
N GLY A 503 -7.84 -21.19 -8.19
CA GLY A 503 -6.68 -20.55 -8.81
C GLY A 503 -7.01 -19.61 -9.99
N VAL A 504 -6.35 -18.45 -10.08
CA VAL A 504 -6.58 -17.49 -11.19
C VAL A 504 -6.15 -18.07 -12.51
#